data_AF-A0A7S1NUK2-F1
#
_entry.id   AF-A0A7S1NUK2-F1
#
_cell.length_a   1.000
_cell.length_b   1.000
_cell.length_c   1.000
_cell.angle_alpha   90.00
_cell.angle_beta   90.00
_cell.angle_gamma   90.00
#
_symmetry.space_group_name_H-M   'P 1'
#
loop_
_entity.id
_entity.type
_entity.pdbx_description
1 polymer ?
#
loop_
_entity_poly.entity_id
_entity_poly.type
_entity_poly.pdbx_seq_one_letter_code
_entity_poly.pdbx_strand_id
1 'polypeptide(L)'
;RPAAAPEAKAYVSVLDHALPEAMLQHMRTAFAADSVFWAENKYNCETSDYFSFLHPLHGPPTSSLDHVLRYLHTQVCGHFPQAGRAQFVEWWTHCRPHPSGHQLHFDSADEGRGGVR
;
A
#
# COMPACT_ATOMS: atom_id res chain seq x y z
N ARG A 1 32.68 -23.22 -23.23
CA ARG A 1 31.25 -23.17 -22.84
C ARG A 1 31.01 -21.78 -22.27
N PRO A 2 30.10 -20.95 -22.82
CA PRO A 2 29.84 -19.63 -22.23
C PRO A 2 29.28 -19.81 -20.81
N ALA A 3 29.65 -18.92 -19.90
CA ALA A 3 29.06 -18.86 -18.57
C ALA A 3 27.54 -18.63 -18.70
N ALA A 4 26.74 -19.30 -17.86
CA ALA A 4 25.32 -19.04 -17.78
C ALA A 4 25.10 -17.56 -17.43
N ALA A 5 24.18 -16.90 -18.12
CA ALA A 5 23.80 -15.54 -17.77
C ALA A 5 23.29 -15.50 -16.31
N PRO A 6 23.62 -14.46 -15.54
CA PRO A 6 23.10 -14.33 -14.18
C PRO A 6 21.56 -14.32 -14.23
N GLU A 7 20.95 -15.07 -13.32
CA GLU A 7 19.51 -15.14 -13.16
C GLU A 7 18.95 -13.72 -12.93
N ALA A 8 17.95 -13.33 -13.74
CA ALA A 8 17.35 -12.01 -13.65
C ALA A 8 16.65 -11.86 -12.29
N LYS A 9 17.08 -10.89 -11.47
CA LYS A 9 16.41 -10.60 -10.21
C LYS A 9 15.03 -10.01 -10.50
N ALA A 10 13.98 -10.69 -10.03
CA ALA A 10 12.64 -10.13 -10.01
C ALA A 10 12.58 -9.04 -8.94
N TYR A 11 12.41 -7.79 -9.36
CA TYR A 11 12.23 -6.63 -8.47
C TYR A 11 10.75 -6.33 -8.19
N VAL A 12 9.86 -6.92 -8.97
CA VAL A 12 8.42 -6.67 -8.94
C VAL A 12 7.71 -8.02 -9.10
N SER A 13 6.63 -8.19 -8.35
CA SER A 13 5.69 -9.30 -8.50
C SER A 13 4.28 -8.75 -8.55
N VAL A 14 3.42 -9.34 -9.37
CA VAL A 14 1.99 -9.02 -9.46
C VAL A 14 1.22 -10.24 -8.98
N LEU A 15 0.36 -10.05 -7.99
CA LEU A 15 -0.43 -11.11 -7.39
C LEU A 15 -1.91 -10.82 -7.66
N ASP A 16 -2.54 -11.69 -8.44
CA ASP A 16 -4.00 -11.71 -8.52
C ASP A 16 -4.58 -12.25 -7.20
N HIS A 17 -5.72 -11.70 -6.80
CA HIS A 17 -6.41 -12.12 -5.58
C HIS A 17 -5.53 -12.07 -4.33
N ALA A 18 -4.67 -11.04 -4.22
CA ALA A 18 -3.76 -10.84 -3.09
C ALA A 18 -4.45 -10.71 -1.73
N LEU A 19 -5.79 -10.54 -1.70
CA LEU A 19 -6.61 -10.59 -0.49
C LEU A 19 -7.71 -11.64 -0.65
N PRO A 20 -8.04 -12.40 0.40
CA PRO A 20 -9.26 -13.19 0.45
C PRO A 20 -10.49 -12.29 0.26
N GLU A 21 -11.53 -12.81 -0.38
CA GLU A 21 -12.72 -12.02 -0.74
C GLU A 21 -13.35 -11.31 0.47
N ALA A 22 -13.43 -11.97 1.62
CA ALA A 22 -13.97 -11.37 2.84
C ALA A 22 -13.15 -10.15 3.32
N MET A 23 -11.81 -10.21 3.22
CA MET A 23 -10.94 -9.08 3.56
C MET A 23 -11.10 -7.95 2.55
N LEU A 24 -11.18 -8.28 1.25
CA LEU A 24 -11.40 -7.29 0.20
C LEU A 24 -12.73 -6.55 0.39
N GLN A 25 -13.83 -7.27 0.69
CA GLN A 25 -15.13 -6.65 0.94
C GLN A 25 -15.14 -5.77 2.20
N HIS A 26 -14.44 -6.22 3.25
CA HIS A 26 -14.23 -5.41 4.45
C HIS A 26 -13.51 -4.09 4.11
N MET A 27 -12.42 -4.15 3.33
CA MET A 27 -11.65 -2.97 2.91
C MET A 27 -12.48 -2.02 2.03
N ARG A 28 -13.26 -2.57 1.09
CA ARG A 28 -14.18 -1.79 0.25
C ARG A 28 -15.23 -1.04 1.06
N THR A 29 -15.72 -1.66 2.13
CA THR A 29 -16.69 -1.04 3.03
C THR A 29 -16.02 0.04 3.89
N ALA A 30 -14.86 -0.29 4.49
CA ALA A 30 -14.12 0.63 5.35
C ALA A 30 -13.66 1.90 4.62
N PHE A 31 -13.32 1.79 3.34
CA PHE A 31 -12.86 2.89 2.48
C PHE A 31 -13.86 3.27 1.39
N ALA A 32 -15.15 2.98 1.59
CA ALA A 32 -16.19 3.49 0.69
C ALA A 32 -16.13 5.02 0.60
N ALA A 33 -16.53 5.62 -0.52
CA ALA A 33 -16.41 7.06 -0.73
C ALA A 33 -17.15 7.91 0.31
N ASP A 34 -18.21 7.36 0.89
CA ASP A 34 -19.04 7.95 1.95
C ASP A 34 -18.64 7.51 3.36
N SER A 35 -17.52 6.79 3.52
CA SER A 35 -17.03 6.34 4.82
C SER A 35 -16.65 7.51 5.72
N VAL A 36 -17.00 7.40 7.01
CA VAL A 36 -16.59 8.34 8.06
C VAL A 36 -15.07 8.40 8.23
N PHE A 37 -14.35 7.35 7.80
CA PHE A 37 -12.89 7.29 7.81
C PHE A 37 -12.26 8.57 7.22
N TRP A 38 -12.81 9.09 6.12
CA TRP A 38 -12.25 10.26 5.45
C TRP A 38 -12.36 11.52 6.31
N ALA A 39 -13.52 11.74 6.92
CA ALA A 39 -13.75 12.88 7.79
C ALA A 39 -12.89 12.80 9.08
N GLU A 40 -12.80 11.61 9.68
CA GLU A 40 -12.01 11.37 10.90
C GLU A 40 -10.50 11.59 10.68
N ASN A 41 -10.01 11.25 9.49
CA ASN A 41 -8.61 11.45 9.10
C ASN A 41 -8.36 12.79 8.39
N LYS A 42 -9.36 13.69 8.41
CA LYS A 42 -9.29 15.03 7.79
C LYS A 42 -8.86 14.98 6.32
N TYR A 43 -9.30 13.93 5.63
CA TYR A 43 -9.02 13.73 4.22
C TYR A 43 -10.08 14.44 3.36
N ASN A 44 -9.59 15.19 2.37
CA ASN A 44 -10.36 15.90 1.38
C ASN A 44 -9.69 15.72 0.01
N CYS A 45 -10.45 15.28 -0.98
CA CYS A 45 -9.95 15.02 -2.33
C CYS A 45 -9.32 16.24 -3.02
N GLU A 46 -9.69 17.47 -2.66
CA GLU A 46 -9.20 18.68 -3.31
C GLU A 46 -7.99 19.28 -2.59
N THR A 47 -7.98 19.22 -1.25
CA THR A 47 -7.05 20.00 -0.44
C THR A 47 -6.09 19.17 0.39
N SER A 48 -6.36 17.89 0.62
CA SER A 48 -5.47 17.06 1.44
C SER A 48 -4.28 16.59 0.63
N ASP A 49 -3.11 16.85 1.19
CA ASP A 49 -1.87 16.19 0.82
C ASP A 49 -1.93 14.68 1.13
N TYR A 50 -0.84 14.00 0.81
CA TYR A 50 -0.64 12.61 1.19
C TYR A 50 -0.54 12.44 2.72
N PHE A 51 -1.14 11.35 3.21
CA PHE A 51 -0.97 10.86 4.57
C PHE A 51 -0.78 9.34 4.53
N SER A 52 -0.04 8.82 5.48
CA SER A 52 0.18 7.39 5.66
C SER A 52 0.09 7.00 7.11
N PHE A 53 -0.09 5.70 7.33
CA PHE A 53 -0.01 5.11 8.65
C PHE A 53 1.04 4.03 8.66
N LEU A 54 1.82 4.03 9.74
CA LEU A 54 2.83 3.04 10.02
C LEU A 54 2.33 2.09 11.10
N HIS A 55 2.28 0.79 10.78
CA HIS A 55 1.82 -0.24 11.70
C HIS A 55 2.95 -1.21 12.06
N PRO A 56 3.11 -1.60 13.34
CA PRO A 56 4.05 -2.63 13.71
C PRO A 56 3.59 -4.01 13.20
N LEU A 57 4.50 -4.76 12.60
CA LEU A 57 4.23 -6.13 12.13
C LEU A 57 4.14 -7.15 13.27
N HIS A 58 4.69 -6.81 14.44
CA HIS A 58 4.77 -7.67 15.60
C HIS A 58 3.87 -7.17 16.75
N GLY A 59 3.47 -8.07 17.63
CA GLY A 59 2.58 -7.78 18.76
C GLY A 59 1.10 -8.06 18.47
N PRO A 60 0.19 -7.83 19.42
CA PRO A 60 -1.25 -8.04 19.21
C PRO A 60 -1.79 -7.05 18.16
N PRO A 61 -2.65 -7.50 17.21
CA PRO A 61 -3.32 -6.58 16.30
C PRO A 61 -4.32 -5.73 17.08
N THR A 62 -4.39 -4.44 16.79
CA THR A 62 -5.29 -3.48 17.45
C THR A 62 -6.48 -3.11 16.56
N SER A 63 -6.39 -3.43 15.27
CA SER A 63 -7.40 -3.11 14.26
C SER A 63 -7.64 -4.26 13.28
N SER A 64 -8.76 -4.21 12.56
CA SER A 64 -9.01 -5.09 11.42
C SER A 64 -7.96 -4.90 10.32
N LEU A 65 -7.42 -3.69 10.19
CA LEU A 65 -6.40 -3.38 9.20
C LEU A 65 -5.06 -4.06 9.50
N ASP A 66 -4.67 -4.20 10.78
CA ASP A 66 -3.46 -4.95 11.15
C ASP A 66 -3.52 -6.40 10.64
N HIS A 67 -4.71 -7.01 10.65
CA HIS A 67 -4.90 -8.35 10.11
C HIS A 67 -4.68 -8.41 8.60
N VAL A 68 -5.16 -7.40 7.86
CA VAL A 68 -4.95 -7.26 6.41
C VAL A 68 -3.48 -7.06 6.09
N LEU A 69 -2.79 -6.14 6.78
CA LEU A 69 -1.38 -5.82 6.55
C LEU A 69 -0.49 -7.02 6.85
N ARG A 70 -0.75 -7.76 7.93
CA ARG A 70 -0.02 -8.99 8.26
C ARG A 70 -0.28 -10.10 7.26
N TYR A 71 -1.52 -10.26 6.78
CA TYR A 71 -1.82 -11.21 5.72
C TYR A 71 -1.01 -10.89 4.46
N LEU A 72 -1.04 -9.64 3.99
CA LEU A 72 -0.25 -9.20 2.84
C LEU A 72 1.25 -9.40 3.05
N HIS A 73 1.76 -9.13 4.26
CA HIS A 73 3.16 -9.37 4.59
C HIS A 73 3.57 -10.84 4.40
N THR A 74 2.69 -11.81 4.74
CA THR A 74 2.97 -13.23 4.44
C THR A 74 3.11 -13.50 2.94
N GLN A 75 2.24 -12.91 2.13
CA GLN A 75 2.28 -13.06 0.67
C GLN A 75 3.54 -12.43 0.08
N VAL A 76 3.91 -11.24 0.56
CA VAL A 76 5.13 -10.53 0.16
C VAL A 76 6.37 -11.34 0.53
N CYS A 77 6.45 -11.90 1.75
CA CYS A 77 7.59 -12.73 2.16
C CYS A 77 7.77 -13.99 1.32
N GLY A 78 6.68 -14.54 0.76
CA GLY A 78 6.74 -15.66 -0.18
C GLY A 78 7.46 -15.32 -1.49
N HIS A 79 7.41 -14.06 -1.93
CA HIS A 79 8.05 -13.58 -3.16
C HIS A 79 9.38 -12.86 -2.92
N PHE A 80 9.50 -12.19 -1.77
CA PHE A 80 10.63 -11.36 -1.38
C PHE A 80 11.04 -11.72 0.05
N PRO A 81 11.81 -12.81 0.25
CA PRO A 81 12.17 -13.29 1.58
C PRO A 81 12.84 -12.24 2.47
N GLN A 82 13.57 -11.29 1.86
CA GLN A 82 14.20 -10.17 2.55
C GLN A 82 13.20 -9.26 3.29
N ALA A 83 11.94 -9.20 2.86
CA ALA A 83 10.86 -8.45 3.50
C ALA A 83 10.47 -9.03 4.87
N GLY A 84 10.85 -10.28 5.17
CA GLY A 84 10.66 -10.88 6.49
C GLY A 84 11.44 -10.18 7.61
N ARG A 85 12.41 -9.32 7.27
CA ARG A 85 13.14 -8.48 8.24
C ARG A 85 12.42 -7.16 8.57
N ALA A 86 11.37 -6.81 7.83
CA ALA A 86 10.62 -5.60 8.09
C ALA A 86 10.00 -5.64 9.49
N GLN A 87 10.01 -4.51 10.18
CA GLN A 87 9.41 -4.35 11.50
C GLN A 87 8.07 -3.62 11.44
N PHE A 88 7.83 -2.91 10.34
CA PHE A 88 6.66 -2.07 10.12
C PHE A 88 6.15 -2.24 8.70
N VAL A 89 4.87 -1.95 8.51
CA VAL A 89 4.24 -1.74 7.21
C VAL A 89 3.64 -0.34 7.18
N GLU A 90 3.94 0.39 6.13
CA GLU A 90 3.32 1.67 5.81
C GLU A 90 2.26 1.46 4.73
N TRP A 91 1.13 2.16 4.85
CA TRP A 91 0.09 2.17 3.83
C TRP A 91 -0.56 3.56 3.71
N TRP A 92 -1.14 3.83 2.55
CA TRP A 92 -1.93 5.02 2.25
C TRP A 92 -3.13 4.65 1.38
N THR A 93 -4.14 5.50 1.34
CA THR A 93 -5.36 5.32 0.53
C THR A 93 -5.99 6.66 0.18
N HIS A 94 -6.89 6.70 -0.81
CA HIS A 94 -7.65 7.88 -1.21
C HIS A 94 -9.03 7.48 -1.77
N CYS A 95 -9.97 8.43 -1.83
CA CYS A 95 -11.27 8.30 -2.51
C CYS A 95 -11.44 9.22 -3.73
N ARG A 96 -10.33 9.77 -4.27
CA ARG A 96 -10.35 10.59 -5.50
C ARG A 96 -11.08 9.88 -6.66
N PRO A 97 -11.90 10.58 -7.47
CA PRO A 97 -12.54 10.00 -8.64
C PRO A 97 -11.54 9.43 -9.64
N HIS A 98 -11.85 8.31 -10.27
CA HIS A 98 -11.10 7.85 -11.43
C HIS A 98 -11.33 8.81 -12.62
N PRO A 99 -10.32 9.28 -13.40
CA PRO A 99 -8.92 8.87 -13.48
C PRO A 99 -7.97 9.91 -12.86
N SER A 100 -8.30 10.51 -11.70
CA SER A 100 -7.34 11.36 -11.00
C SER A 100 -6.07 10.54 -10.74
N GLY A 101 -5.03 10.79 -11.53
CA GLY A 101 -3.81 9.98 -11.53
C GLY A 101 -3.15 9.95 -10.16
N HIS A 102 -2.33 8.91 -9.96
CA HIS A 102 -1.62 8.66 -8.71
C HIS A 102 -0.14 8.92 -8.88
N GLN A 103 0.41 9.80 -8.05
CA GLN A 103 1.84 9.78 -7.75
C GLN A 103 2.04 8.73 -6.65
N LEU A 104 3.01 7.81 -6.85
CA LEU A 104 3.40 6.91 -5.76
C LEU A 104 4.22 7.69 -4.74
N HIS A 105 4.26 7.23 -3.49
CA HIS A 105 5.03 7.89 -2.43
C HIS A 105 6.52 8.09 -2.80
N PHE A 106 7.07 7.24 -3.67
CA PHE A 106 8.43 7.35 -4.20
C PHE A 106 8.63 8.50 -5.21
N ASP A 107 7.55 8.99 -5.83
CA ASP A 107 7.57 10.05 -6.84
C ASP A 107 7.39 11.45 -6.22
N SER A 108 6.90 11.53 -4.98
CA SER A 108 6.41 12.76 -4.35
C SER A 108 7.44 13.59 -3.56
N ALA A 109 8.73 13.21 -3.51
CA ALA A 109 9.71 13.99 -2.74
C ALA A 109 10.01 15.38 -3.34
N ASP A 110 9.85 15.58 -4.67
CA ASP A 110 10.14 16.85 -5.34
C ASP A 110 9.28 17.17 -6.59
N GLU A 111 8.33 16.31 -6.99
CA GLU A 111 7.50 16.61 -8.17
C GLU A 111 6.57 17.82 -7.93
N GLY A 112 6.62 18.80 -8.85
CA GLY A 112 5.88 20.05 -8.78
C GLY A 112 6.67 21.25 -8.24
N ARG A 113 7.84 21.05 -7.63
CA ARG A 113 8.77 22.17 -7.37
C ARG A 113 9.36 22.65 -8.70
N GLY A 114 8.87 23.79 -9.19
CA GLY A 114 9.32 24.40 -10.44
C GLY A 114 8.31 24.37 -11.59
N GLY A 115 7.07 23.92 -11.36
CA GLY A 115 5.98 24.11 -12.32
C GLY A 115 5.97 23.15 -13.51
N VAL A 116 6.61 21.99 -13.40
CA VAL A 116 6.44 20.92 -14.40
C VAL A 116 5.10 20.24 -14.16
N ARG A 117 4.24 20.32 -15.17
CA ARG A 117 2.93 19.65 -15.25
C ARG A 117 3.06 18.36 -16.04
#